data_AF-A0A838PNJ9-F1
#
_entry.id   AF-A0A838PNJ9-F1
#
_cell.length_a   1.000
_cell.length_b   1.000
_cell.length_c   1.000
_cell.angle_alpha   90.00
_cell.angle_beta   90.00
_cell.angle_gamma   90.00
#
_symmetry.space_group_name_H-M   'P 1'
#
loop_
_entity.id
_entity.type
_entity.pdbx_description
1 polymer ?
#
loop_
_entity_poly.entity_id
_entity_poly.type
_entity_poly.pdbx_seq_one_letter_code
_entity_poly.pdbx_strand_id
1 'polypeptide(L)'
;MELTRGDIERSDFSTARRGYEPAAVDAHLREVAAAVEGLQDRVEELSARPQTLSQAANERLARILEAAETSAAEIRTEAAEEARSLLSDAERESQTITEDAEHRA
;
A
#
# COMPACT_ATOMS: atom_id res chain seq x y z
N MET A 1 -24.23 9.24 -11.90
CA MET A 1 -25.65 9.59 -11.81
C MET A 1 -26.18 8.73 -10.68
N GLU A 2 -26.43 9.32 -9.52
CA GLU A 2 -26.93 8.57 -8.35
C GLU A 2 -28.41 8.28 -8.60
N LEU A 3 -28.75 7.01 -8.79
CA LEU A 3 -30.12 6.58 -8.95
C LEU A 3 -30.70 6.42 -7.55
N THR A 4 -31.69 7.22 -7.18
CA THR A 4 -32.36 7.07 -5.88
C THR A 4 -33.55 6.14 -6.01
N ARG A 5 -33.97 5.53 -4.89
CA ARG A 5 -35.23 4.77 -4.83
C ARG A 5 -36.42 5.57 -5.37
N GLY A 6 -36.48 6.86 -5.03
CA GLY A 6 -37.50 7.77 -5.51
C GLY A 6 -37.48 7.99 -7.03
N ASP A 7 -36.32 7.84 -7.68
CA ASP A 7 -36.21 7.91 -9.15
C ASP A 7 -36.68 6.63 -9.84
N ILE A 8 -36.51 5.48 -9.19
CA ILE A 8 -36.88 4.16 -9.71
C ILE A 8 -38.38 3.91 -9.56
N GLU A 9 -38.97 4.30 -8.43
CA GLU A 9 -40.39 4.07 -8.11
C GLU A 9 -41.33 5.14 -8.72
N ARG A 10 -40.81 6.04 -9.59
CA ARG A 10 -41.65 7.10 -10.19
C ARG A 10 -42.75 6.53 -11.06
N SER A 11 -43.93 7.15 -10.99
CA SER A 11 -45.12 6.74 -11.74
C SER A 11 -45.51 7.71 -12.87
N ASP A 12 -44.56 8.48 -13.41
CA ASP A 12 -44.82 9.50 -14.45
C ASP A 12 -44.87 8.97 -15.89
N PHE A 13 -45.03 7.65 -16.04
CA PHE A 13 -45.11 6.99 -17.33
C PHE A 13 -46.47 7.22 -18.02
N SER A 14 -46.44 7.51 -19.34
CA SER A 14 -47.66 7.64 -20.14
C SER A 14 -48.39 6.29 -20.26
N THR A 15 -49.69 6.27 -20.04
CA THR A 15 -50.53 5.08 -20.19
C THR A 15 -51.06 4.94 -21.62
N ALA A 16 -51.02 3.71 -22.16
CA ALA A 16 -51.52 3.39 -23.49
C ALA A 16 -52.64 2.34 -23.43
N ARG A 17 -53.49 2.31 -24.47
CA ARG A 17 -54.66 1.41 -24.56
C ARG A 17 -54.30 -0.09 -24.54
N ARG A 18 -53.03 -0.42 -24.79
CA ARG A 18 -52.39 -1.73 -24.54
C ARG A 18 -51.04 -1.44 -23.89
N GLY A 19 -50.77 -2.05 -22.75
CA GLY A 19 -49.55 -1.82 -21.98
C GLY A 19 -49.43 -2.79 -20.82
N TYR A 20 -48.34 -2.67 -20.07
CA TYR A 20 -48.14 -3.42 -18.84
C TYR A 20 -49.14 -2.99 -17.77
N GLU A 21 -49.52 -3.94 -16.91
CA GLU A 21 -50.37 -3.66 -15.76
C GLU A 21 -49.62 -2.78 -14.75
N PRO A 22 -50.11 -1.57 -14.42
CA PRO A 22 -49.39 -0.63 -13.56
C PRO A 22 -48.99 -1.22 -12.21
N ALA A 23 -49.89 -1.99 -11.56
CA ALA A 23 -49.62 -2.61 -10.28
C ALA A 23 -48.48 -3.65 -10.34
N ALA A 24 -48.36 -4.39 -11.45
CA ALA A 24 -47.29 -5.34 -11.66
C ALA A 24 -45.94 -4.63 -11.90
N VAL A 25 -45.96 -3.50 -12.60
CA VAL A 25 -44.79 -2.64 -12.81
C VAL A 25 -44.33 -2.02 -11.49
N ASP A 26 -45.24 -1.46 -10.70
CA ASP A 26 -44.91 -0.86 -9.40
C ASP A 26 -44.32 -1.88 -8.41
N ALA A 27 -44.81 -3.13 -8.45
CA ALA A 27 -44.24 -4.22 -7.66
C ALA A 27 -42.80 -4.52 -8.08
N HIS A 28 -42.56 -4.60 -9.39
CA HIS A 28 -41.23 -4.86 -9.92
C HIS A 28 -40.25 -3.69 -9.67
N LEU A 29 -40.71 -2.44 -9.82
CA LEU A 29 -39.88 -1.25 -9.55
C LEU A 29 -39.45 -1.18 -8.08
N ARG A 30 -40.30 -1.61 -7.14
CA ARG A 30 -39.93 -1.73 -5.72
C ARG A 30 -38.82 -2.76 -5.48
N GLU A 31 -38.87 -3.90 -6.17
CA GLU A 31 -37.82 -4.92 -6.08
C GLU A 31 -36.50 -4.42 -6.69
N VAL A 32 -36.57 -3.73 -7.83
CA VAL A 32 -35.41 -3.12 -8.47
C VAL A 32 -34.80 -2.04 -7.57
N ALA A 33 -35.62 -1.19 -6.96
CA ALA A 33 -35.15 -0.16 -6.04
C ALA A 33 -34.42 -0.77 -4.84
N ALA A 34 -34.98 -1.81 -4.21
CA ALA A 34 -34.31 -2.52 -3.12
C ALA A 34 -32.99 -3.17 -3.54
N ALA A 35 -32.92 -3.73 -4.74
CA ALA A 35 -31.69 -4.32 -5.28
C ALA A 35 -30.62 -3.26 -5.57
N VAL A 36 -31.00 -2.11 -6.11
CA VAL A 36 -30.09 -0.99 -6.39
C VAL A 36 -29.55 -0.39 -5.08
N GLU A 37 -30.40 -0.16 -4.08
CA GLU A 37 -29.98 0.29 -2.74
C GLU A 37 -28.96 -0.68 -2.13
N GLY A 38 -29.25 -1.98 -2.14
CA GLY A 38 -28.32 -2.99 -1.61
C GLY A 38 -26.98 -3.06 -2.37
N LEU A 39 -26.97 -2.79 -3.68
CA LEU A 39 -25.73 -2.69 -4.45
C LEU A 39 -24.95 -1.42 -4.13
N GLN A 40 -25.63 -0.28 -3.95
CA GLN A 40 -25.01 0.98 -3.56
C GLN A 40 -24.35 0.86 -2.18
N ASP A 41 -25.06 0.32 -1.19
CA ASP A 41 -24.53 0.05 0.15
C ASP A 41 -23.26 -0.81 0.10
N ARG A 42 -23.28 -1.85 -0.75
CA ARG A 42 -22.13 -2.74 -0.91
C ARG A 42 -20.95 -2.07 -1.60
N VAL A 43 -21.20 -1.22 -2.59
CA VAL A 43 -20.16 -0.42 -3.25
C VAL A 43 -19.55 0.59 -2.28
N GLU A 44 -20.36 1.23 -1.45
CA GLU A 44 -19.88 2.14 -0.40
C GLU A 44 -19.01 1.40 0.63
N GLU A 45 -19.48 0.24 1.12
CA GLU A 45 -18.71 -0.61 2.04
C GLU A 45 -17.36 -1.03 1.42
N LEU A 46 -17.37 -1.45 0.15
CA LEU A 46 -16.15 -1.87 -0.56
C LEU A 46 -15.21 -0.71 -0.87
N SER A 47 -15.75 0.49 -1.13
CA SER A 47 -14.99 1.72 -1.35
C SER A 47 -14.36 2.26 -0.06
N ALA A 48 -15.02 2.04 1.08
CA ALA A 48 -14.47 2.34 2.40
C ALA A 48 -13.37 1.34 2.82
N ARG A 49 -13.40 0.11 2.29
CA ARG A 49 -12.50 -0.99 2.67
C ARG A 49 -11.04 -0.99 2.16
N PRO A 50 -10.56 -0.22 1.15
CA PRO A 50 -9.19 -0.39 0.64
C PRO A 50 -8.16 0.61 1.20
N GLN A 51 -8.56 1.64 1.95
CA GLN A 51 -7.58 2.62 2.44
C GLN A 51 -6.77 2.10 3.63
N THR A 52 -7.38 1.31 4.53
CA THR A 52 -6.72 0.85 5.75
C THR A 52 -5.68 -0.24 5.50
N LEU A 53 -5.94 -1.19 4.59
CA LEU A 53 -5.01 -2.26 4.27
C LEU A 53 -3.79 -1.74 3.50
N SER A 54 -4.00 -0.89 2.49
CA SER A 54 -2.90 -0.27 1.75
C SER A 54 -2.09 0.68 2.63
N GLN A 55 -2.73 1.46 3.51
CA GLN A 55 -2.02 2.33 4.44
C GLN A 55 -1.17 1.53 5.43
N ALA A 56 -1.74 0.50 6.07
CA ALA A 56 -1.00 -0.36 7.00
C ALA A 56 0.15 -1.11 6.31
N ALA A 57 -0.04 -1.53 5.05
CA ALA A 57 1.02 -2.15 4.25
C ALA A 57 2.14 -1.14 3.93
N ASN A 58 1.80 0.08 3.55
CA ASN A 58 2.77 1.16 3.28
C ASN A 58 3.56 1.54 4.54
N GLU A 59 2.90 1.68 5.69
CA GLU A 59 3.56 1.95 6.98
C GLU A 59 4.50 0.81 7.40
N ARG A 60 4.13 -0.44 7.11
CA ARG A 60 4.99 -1.60 7.34
C ARG A 60 6.22 -1.59 6.42
N LEU A 61 6.04 -1.27 5.14
CA LEU A 61 7.15 -1.16 4.18
C LEU A 61 8.11 -0.02 4.55
N ALA A 62 7.59 1.14 4.97
CA ALA A 62 8.39 2.27 5.41
C ALA A 62 9.31 1.89 6.59
N ARG A 63 8.76 1.20 7.61
CA ARG A 63 9.56 0.72 8.76
C ARG A 63 10.64 -0.30 8.38
N ILE A 64 10.36 -1.17 7.40
CA ILE A 64 11.35 -2.14 6.93
C ILE A 64 12.49 -1.42 6.20
N LEU A 65 12.17 -0.43 5.36
CA LEU A 65 13.15 0.37 4.66
C LEU A 65 14.04 1.16 5.63
N GLU A 66 13.44 1.83 6.62
CA GLU A 66 14.18 2.56 7.65
C GLU A 66 15.14 1.66 8.45
N ALA A 67 14.67 0.47 8.85
CA ALA A 67 15.50 -0.51 9.53
C ALA A 67 16.64 -1.02 8.64
N ALA A 68 16.38 -1.26 7.36
CA ALA A 68 17.38 -1.68 6.40
C ALA A 68 18.43 -0.59 6.13
N GLU A 69 18.02 0.68 6.04
CA GLU A 69 18.91 1.82 5.86
C GLU A 69 19.83 2.01 7.08
N THR A 70 19.26 1.89 8.28
CA THR A 70 20.03 1.95 9.53
C THR A 70 21.07 0.84 9.59
N SER A 71 20.66 -0.40 9.34
CA SER A 71 21.56 -1.55 9.33
C SER A 71 22.66 -1.41 8.27
N ALA A 72 22.33 -0.92 7.07
CA ALA A 72 23.31 -0.66 6.03
C ALA A 72 24.29 0.48 6.39
N ALA A 73 23.85 1.48 7.15
CA ALA A 73 24.73 2.54 7.65
C ALA A 73 25.70 2.02 8.72
N GLU A 74 25.21 1.17 9.63
CA GLU A 74 26.03 0.50 10.64
C GLU A 74 27.10 -0.39 10.00
N ILE A 75 26.71 -1.28 9.08
CA ILE A 75 27.64 -2.17 8.36
C ILE A 75 28.71 -1.36 7.62
N ARG A 76 28.34 -0.25 6.98
CA ARG A 76 29.31 0.62 6.29
C ARG A 76 30.29 1.28 7.26
N THR A 77 29.82 1.67 8.44
CA THR A 77 30.67 2.29 9.46
C THR A 77 31.66 1.29 10.02
N GLU A 78 31.18 0.11 10.40
CA GLU A 78 32.00 -1.00 10.90
C GLU A 78 33.06 -1.42 9.87
N ALA A 79 32.66 -1.66 8.63
CA ALA A 79 33.59 -2.01 7.56
C ALA A 79 34.66 -0.93 7.32
N ALA A 80 34.30 0.35 7.44
CA ALA A 80 35.26 1.45 7.31
C ALA A 80 36.22 1.56 8.51
N GLU A 81 35.78 1.17 9.71
CA GLU A 81 36.64 1.07 10.90
C GLU A 81 37.61 -0.10 10.79
N GLU A 82 37.10 -1.28 10.42
CA GLU A 82 37.92 -2.48 10.20
C GLU A 82 38.99 -2.25 9.13
N ALA A 83 38.62 -1.67 7.99
CA ALA A 83 39.56 -1.37 6.92
C ALA A 83 40.67 -0.40 7.38
N ARG A 84 40.32 0.61 8.20
CA ARG A 84 41.31 1.53 8.77
C ARG A 84 42.25 0.83 9.75
N SER A 85 41.72 -0.05 10.60
CA SER A 85 42.55 -0.85 11.52
C SER A 85 43.52 -1.72 10.75
N LEU A 86 43.03 -2.46 9.75
CA LEU A 86 43.85 -3.36 8.95
C LEU A 86 44.97 -2.62 8.21
N LEU A 87 44.68 -1.44 7.66
CA LEU A 87 45.69 -0.61 7.02
C LEU A 87 46.76 -0.14 8.01
N SER A 88 46.36 0.34 9.19
CA SER A 88 47.30 0.78 10.23
C SER A 88 48.19 -0.35 10.73
N ASP A 89 47.63 -1.56 10.86
CA ASP A 89 48.38 -2.74 11.29
C ASP A 89 49.40 -3.17 10.23
N ALA A 90 48.99 -3.18 8.96
CA ALA A 90 49.88 -3.48 7.84
C ALA A 90 51.03 -2.45 7.70
N GLU A 91 50.73 -1.16 7.88
CA GLU A 91 51.76 -0.10 7.87
C GLU A 91 52.77 -0.29 9.00
N ARG A 92 52.31 -0.61 10.21
CA ARG A 92 53.18 -0.85 11.37
C ARG A 92 54.06 -2.08 11.17
N GLU A 93 53.50 -3.15 10.63
CA GLU A 93 54.25 -4.36 10.28
C GLU A 93 55.32 -4.08 9.22
N SER A 94 54.96 -3.34 8.16
CA SER A 94 55.90 -2.96 7.10
C SER A 94 57.05 -2.10 7.61
N GLN A 95 56.77 -1.16 8.53
CA GLN A 95 57.81 -0.35 9.18
C GLN A 95 58.76 -1.23 9.99
N THR A 96 58.20 -2.14 10.81
CA THR A 96 58.99 -3.07 11.63
C THR A 96 59.90 -3.95 10.77
N ILE A 97 59.40 -4.48 9.66
CA ILE A 97 60.19 -5.30 8.72
C ILE A 97 61.33 -4.48 8.10
N THR A 98 61.07 -3.22 7.75
CA THR A 98 62.06 -2.33 7.15
C THR A 98 63.17 -2.00 8.15
N GLU A 99 62.81 -1.65 9.38
CA GLU A 99 63.76 -1.36 10.47
C GLU A 99 64.64 -2.58 10.82
N ASP A 100 64.05 -3.78 10.91
CA ASP A 100 64.80 -5.02 11.17
C ASP A 100 65.75 -5.37 10.01
N ALA A 101 65.37 -5.08 8.76
CA ALA A 101 66.23 -5.25 7.60
C ALA A 101 67.41 -4.27 7.61
N GLU A 102 67.18 -2.99 7.95
CA GLU A 102 68.22 -1.98 8.08
C GLU A 102 69.21 -2.31 9.20
N HIS A 103 68.74 -2.85 10.33
CA HIS A 103 69.59 -3.20 11.46
C HIS A 103 70.47 -4.45 11.21
N ARG A 104 70.14 -5.27 10.20
CA ARG A 104 70.88 -6.49 9.84
C ARG A 104 71.86 -6.30 8.66
N ALA A 105 71.84 -5.15 7.99
CA ALA A 105 72.72 -4.81 6.87
C ALA A 105 74.03 -4.17 7.35
#